data_AF-A0A9Q6I268-F1
#
_entry.id   AF-A0A9Q6I268-F1
#
_cell.length_a   1.000
_cell.length_b   1.000
_cell.length_c   1.000
_cell.angle_alpha   90.00
_cell.angle_beta   90.00
_cell.angle_gamma   90.00
#
_symmetry.space_group_name_H-M   'P 1'
#
loop_
_entity.id
_entity.type
_entity.pdbx_description
1 polymer ?
#
loop_
_entity_poly.entity_id
_entity_poly.type
_entity_poly.pdbx_seq_one_letter_code
_entity_poly.pdbx_strand_id
1 'polypeptide(L)'
;MMATVTEILKELFSINGVFTAVIAIIVTIAKKYMEFHRRDFFSRPSSAQIKAVKWLRKSAKPMSDPLINAEQQLLLESFGLLRNRELSIKIICLYAINPPALVPFLRAVLRYQGMYKVIDGKICPRKYHKWFLPLVIFCLLLFNCFNIYRSYQLHDGIELSTSVVLFLTTFSAWSWAAFCDWQISVASKKINEYSPPESYFTFVSEDFSSILNCSYPKPG
;
A
#
# COMPACT_ATOMS: atom_id res chain seq x y z
N MET A 1 14.95 -1.36 -48.46
CA MET A 1 14.96 0.10 -48.23
C MET A 1 15.23 0.29 -46.74
N MET A 2 16.41 0.78 -46.35
CA MET A 2 16.78 0.98 -44.94
C MET A 2 16.06 2.23 -44.42
N ALA A 3 15.23 2.09 -43.40
CA ALA A 3 14.64 3.23 -42.70
C ALA A 3 15.80 4.11 -42.19
N THR A 4 15.77 5.40 -42.54
CA THR A 4 16.80 6.34 -42.10
C THR A 4 16.70 6.53 -40.58
N VAL A 5 17.81 6.85 -39.91
CA VAL A 5 17.84 7.11 -38.46
C VAL A 5 16.79 8.15 -38.05
N THR A 6 16.49 9.11 -38.93
CA THR A 6 15.42 10.08 -38.79
C THR A 6 14.02 9.49 -38.82
N GLU A 7 13.72 8.49 -39.65
CA GLU A 7 12.42 7.79 -39.62
C GLU A 7 12.27 6.91 -38.39
N ILE A 8 13.33 6.22 -37.98
CA ILE A 8 13.36 5.45 -36.72
C ILE A 8 13.13 6.37 -35.53
N LEU A 9 13.76 7.56 -35.50
CA LEU A 9 13.51 8.58 -34.49
C LEU A 9 12.08 9.13 -34.57
N LYS A 10 11.51 9.32 -35.77
CA LYS A 10 10.13 9.81 -35.95
C LYS A 10 9.09 8.77 -35.51
N GLU A 11 9.38 7.49 -35.67
CA GLU A 11 8.58 6.39 -35.10
C GLU A 11 8.78 6.24 -33.59
N LEU A 12 10.02 6.34 -33.07
CA LEU A 12 10.31 6.31 -31.63
C LEU A 12 9.65 7.48 -30.88
N PHE A 13 9.69 8.66 -31.49
CA PHE A 13 9.05 9.89 -31.00
C PHE A 13 7.66 10.12 -31.59
N SER A 14 7.11 9.14 -32.29
CA SER A 14 5.68 9.15 -32.60
C SER A 14 4.90 9.20 -31.29
N ILE A 15 3.72 9.81 -31.29
CA ILE A 15 2.90 9.92 -30.08
C ILE A 15 2.67 8.53 -29.46
N ASN A 16 2.48 7.49 -30.29
CA ASN A 16 2.40 6.11 -29.83
C ASN A 16 3.71 5.61 -29.16
N GLY A 17 4.87 5.91 -29.73
CA GLY A 17 6.18 5.54 -29.14
C GLY A 17 6.43 6.23 -27.79
N VAL A 18 6.22 7.55 -27.73
CA VAL A 18 6.32 8.32 -26.47
C VAL A 18 5.30 7.83 -25.45
N PHE A 19 4.09 7.52 -25.89
CA PHE A 19 3.02 7.01 -25.04
C PHE A 19 3.35 5.64 -24.44
N THR A 20 3.87 4.73 -25.25
CA THR A 20 4.31 3.41 -24.80
C THR A 20 5.45 3.53 -23.78
N ALA A 21 6.39 4.45 -24.02
CA ALA A 21 7.48 4.74 -23.09
C ALA A 21 6.97 5.34 -21.76
N VAL A 22 6.04 6.29 -21.81
CA VAL A 22 5.44 6.90 -20.61
C VAL A 22 4.67 5.84 -19.80
N ILE A 23 3.86 5.00 -20.45
CA ILE A 23 3.19 3.87 -19.78
C ILE A 23 4.22 2.91 -19.18
N ALA A 24 5.26 2.54 -19.91
CA ALA A 24 6.28 1.61 -19.42
C ALA A 24 6.99 2.17 -18.17
N ILE A 25 7.32 3.46 -18.16
CA ILE A 25 7.89 4.15 -16.99
C ILE A 25 6.89 4.14 -15.83
N ILE A 26 5.61 4.45 -16.09
CA ILE A 26 4.53 4.43 -15.09
C ILE A 26 4.34 3.04 -14.49
N VAL A 27 4.29 1.99 -15.31
CA VAL A 27 4.15 0.59 -14.87
C VAL A 27 5.36 0.17 -14.06
N THR A 28 6.56 0.59 -14.47
CA THR A 28 7.81 0.29 -13.75
C THR A 28 7.83 0.99 -12.38
N ILE A 29 7.44 2.25 -12.33
CA ILE A 29 7.26 3.03 -11.10
C ILE A 29 6.19 2.35 -10.23
N ALA A 30 5.00 2.08 -10.76
CA ALA A 30 3.92 1.40 -10.05
C ALA A 30 4.39 0.06 -9.45
N LYS A 31 5.12 -0.76 -10.21
CA LYS A 31 5.67 -2.04 -9.73
C LYS A 31 6.71 -1.87 -8.62
N LYS A 32 7.55 -0.83 -8.71
CA LYS A 32 8.58 -0.52 -7.71
C LYS A 32 8.02 0.07 -6.41
N TYR A 33 6.93 0.84 -6.50
CA TYR A 33 6.37 1.56 -5.36
C TYR A 33 5.15 0.85 -4.74
N MET A 34 4.46 0.02 -5.50
CA MET A 34 3.40 -0.89 -5.03
C MET A 34 3.97 -2.31 -4.82
N GLU A 35 5.02 -2.44 -4.01
CA GLU A 35 5.38 -3.74 -3.43
C GLU A 35 4.17 -4.26 -2.65
N PHE A 36 3.43 -5.16 -3.30
CA PHE A 36 2.14 -5.63 -2.85
C PHE A 36 2.30 -6.97 -2.12
N HIS A 37 2.05 -6.96 -0.82
CA HIS A 37 1.92 -8.21 -0.07
C HIS A 37 0.53 -8.80 -0.30
N ARG A 38 0.50 -9.96 -0.98
CA ARG A 38 -0.73 -10.65 -1.39
C ARG A 38 -1.63 -11.11 -0.23
N ARG A 39 -1.09 -11.27 0.99
CA ARG A 39 -1.83 -11.76 2.16
C ARG A 39 -1.52 -10.93 3.40
N ASP A 40 -2.42 -10.02 3.74
CA ASP A 40 -2.41 -9.31 5.03
C ASP A 40 -3.08 -10.13 6.13
N PHE A 41 -2.74 -9.82 7.38
CA PHE A 41 -3.29 -10.44 8.58
C PHE A 41 -4.83 -10.50 8.59
N PHE A 42 -5.52 -9.41 8.18
CA PHE A 42 -6.97 -9.30 8.23
C PHE A 42 -7.72 -10.06 7.14
N SER A 43 -7.00 -10.57 6.14
CA SER A 43 -7.57 -11.40 5.07
C SER A 43 -7.42 -12.90 5.36
N ARG A 44 -6.81 -13.25 6.50
CA ARG A 44 -6.63 -14.63 6.92
C ARG A 44 -7.85 -15.16 7.70
N PRO A 45 -8.07 -16.48 7.71
CA PRO A 45 -9.11 -17.07 8.55
C PRO A 45 -8.81 -16.78 10.03
N SER A 46 -9.88 -16.73 10.85
CA SER A 46 -9.82 -16.47 12.29
C SER A 46 -8.81 -17.36 13.01
N SER A 47 -8.76 -18.65 12.69
CA SER A 47 -7.79 -19.60 13.27
C SER A 47 -6.33 -19.19 13.06
N ALA A 48 -5.99 -18.68 11.88
CA ALA A 48 -4.64 -18.19 11.58
C ALA A 48 -4.34 -16.86 12.29
N GLN A 49 -5.34 -15.99 12.43
CA GLN A 49 -5.21 -14.75 13.19
C GLN A 49 -4.96 -15.04 14.68
N ILE A 50 -5.70 -15.97 15.27
CA ILE A 50 -5.50 -16.44 16.66
C ILE A 50 -4.08 -16.99 16.84
N LYS A 51 -3.62 -17.84 15.93
CA LYS A 51 -2.28 -18.43 15.99
C LYS A 51 -1.19 -17.35 16.01
N ALA A 52 -1.32 -16.32 15.17
CA ALA A 52 -0.39 -15.21 15.12
C ALA A 52 -0.37 -14.41 16.42
N VAL A 53 -1.54 -14.12 17.00
CA VAL A 53 -1.65 -13.40 18.28
C VAL A 53 -1.06 -14.21 19.42
N LYS A 54 -1.38 -15.51 19.52
CA LYS A 54 -0.82 -16.42 20.54
C LYS A 54 0.71 -16.48 20.44
N TRP A 55 1.25 -16.56 19.23
CA TRP A 55 2.70 -16.54 19.01
C TRP A 55 3.32 -15.20 19.41
N LEU A 56 2.73 -14.07 18.99
CA LEU A 56 3.21 -12.73 19.34
C LEU A 56 3.30 -12.51 20.85
N ARG A 57 2.30 -12.97 21.61
CA ARG A 57 2.30 -12.89 23.08
C ARG A 57 3.45 -13.69 23.71
N LYS A 58 3.74 -14.88 23.19
CA LYS A 58 4.82 -15.76 23.68
C LYS A 58 6.20 -15.35 23.18
N SER A 59 6.27 -14.64 22.06
CA SER A 59 7.53 -14.22 21.45
C SER A 59 8.27 -13.23 22.36
N ALA A 60 9.55 -13.50 22.60
CA ALA A 60 10.44 -12.58 23.31
C ALA A 60 10.58 -11.26 22.55
N LYS A 61 10.99 -10.20 23.26
CA LYS A 61 11.43 -8.95 22.61
C LYS A 61 12.57 -9.24 21.64
N PRO A 62 12.78 -8.39 20.61
CA PRO A 62 13.88 -8.58 19.65
C PRO A 62 15.19 -8.81 20.40
N MET A 63 15.80 -9.97 20.18
CA MET A 63 17.06 -10.35 20.82
C MET A 63 18.24 -9.74 20.08
N SER A 64 19.38 -9.61 20.77
CA SER A 64 20.65 -9.19 20.18
C SER A 64 21.16 -10.15 19.11
N ASP A 65 20.73 -11.42 19.15
CA ASP A 65 21.06 -12.42 18.13
C ASP A 65 20.38 -12.10 16.79
N PRO A 66 21.14 -11.81 15.72
CA PRO A 66 20.60 -11.48 14.41
C PRO A 66 19.83 -12.65 13.77
N LEU A 67 20.18 -13.91 14.05
CA LEU A 67 19.53 -15.07 13.46
C LEU A 67 18.12 -15.24 14.01
N ILE A 68 17.97 -15.17 15.34
CA ILE A 68 16.68 -15.27 16.01
C ILE A 68 15.78 -14.09 15.61
N ASN A 69 16.34 -12.89 15.47
CA ASN A 69 15.61 -11.72 14.99
C ASN A 69 15.11 -11.92 13.55
N ALA A 70 15.95 -12.44 12.64
CA ALA A 70 15.55 -12.74 11.27
C ALA A 70 14.43 -13.80 11.22
N GLU A 71 14.51 -14.85 12.02
CA GLU A 71 13.45 -15.87 12.13
C GLU A 71 12.13 -15.25 12.60
N GLN A 72 12.18 -14.40 13.64
CA GLN A 72 10.99 -13.68 14.11
C GLN A 72 10.38 -12.78 13.03
N GLN A 73 11.20 -12.10 12.24
CA GLN A 73 10.72 -11.26 11.13
C GLN A 73 10.04 -12.08 10.03
N LEU A 74 10.62 -13.22 9.66
CA LEU A 74 10.03 -14.14 8.68
C LEU A 74 8.72 -14.73 9.18
N LEU A 75 8.63 -15.09 10.46
CA LEU A 75 7.40 -15.58 11.07
C LEU A 75 6.30 -14.51 11.07
N LEU A 76 6.62 -13.26 11.38
CA LEU A 76 5.67 -12.15 11.29
C LEU A 76 5.13 -11.96 9.87
N GLU A 77 5.99 -12.00 8.86
CA GLU A 77 5.55 -11.96 7.46
C GLU A 77 4.70 -13.17 7.08
N SER A 78 5.03 -14.35 7.60
CA SER A 78 4.24 -15.56 7.39
C SER A 78 2.82 -15.44 7.94
N PHE A 79 2.59 -14.54 8.91
CA PHE A 79 1.28 -14.15 9.43
C PHE A 79 0.62 -12.98 8.69
N GLY A 80 1.30 -12.37 7.71
CA GLY A 80 0.82 -11.18 7.00
C GLY A 80 0.92 -9.90 7.84
N LEU A 81 1.84 -9.86 8.80
CA LEU A 81 2.16 -8.71 9.64
C LEU A 81 3.46 -8.04 9.18
N LEU A 82 3.87 -6.97 9.86
CA LEU A 82 5.10 -6.25 9.55
C LEU A 82 6.32 -6.99 10.13
N ARG A 83 7.48 -6.88 9.48
CA ARG A 83 8.79 -7.33 10.02
C ARG A 83 9.23 -6.60 11.31
N ASN A 84 8.35 -5.86 11.95
CA ASN A 84 8.59 -5.20 13.22
C ASN A 84 7.53 -5.68 14.22
N ARG A 85 8.00 -6.34 15.28
CA ARG A 85 7.15 -6.93 16.32
C ARG A 85 6.28 -5.87 17.01
N GLU A 86 6.87 -4.75 17.42
CA GLU A 86 6.17 -3.70 18.16
C GLU A 86 5.09 -3.04 17.31
N LEU A 87 5.40 -2.73 16.05
CA LEU A 87 4.41 -2.19 15.11
C LEU A 87 3.29 -3.19 14.83
N SER A 88 3.61 -4.47 14.69
CA SER A 88 2.61 -5.52 14.49
C SER A 88 1.66 -5.63 15.68
N ILE A 89 2.19 -5.54 16.90
CA ILE A 89 1.37 -5.48 18.13
C ILE A 89 0.47 -4.25 18.12
N LYS A 90 1.00 -3.06 17.83
CA LYS A 90 0.20 -1.83 17.74
C LYS A 90 -0.97 -1.97 16.76
N ILE A 91 -0.73 -2.55 15.58
CA ILE A 91 -1.77 -2.78 14.56
C ILE A 91 -2.86 -3.71 15.09
N ILE A 92 -2.50 -4.80 15.77
CA ILE A 92 -3.47 -5.76 16.33
C ILE A 92 -4.28 -5.12 17.46
N CYS A 93 -3.63 -4.37 18.36
CA CYS A 93 -4.31 -3.68 19.44
C CYS A 93 -5.28 -2.61 18.93
N LEU A 94 -4.87 -1.82 17.93
CA LEU A 94 -5.73 -0.81 17.31
C LEU A 94 -6.95 -1.45 16.63
N TYR A 95 -6.77 -2.61 16.02
CA TYR A 95 -7.88 -3.37 15.45
C TYR A 95 -8.88 -3.84 16.51
N ALA A 96 -8.39 -4.36 17.65
CA ALA A 96 -9.24 -4.79 18.76
C ALA A 96 -10.08 -3.65 19.35
N ILE A 97 -9.55 -2.42 19.36
CA ILE A 97 -10.23 -1.25 19.92
C ILE A 97 -11.24 -0.64 18.92
N ASN A 98 -10.93 -0.64 17.62
CA ASN A 98 -11.74 0.06 16.59
C ASN A 98 -12.06 -0.80 15.35
N PRO A 99 -12.93 -1.83 15.47
CA PRO A 99 -12.98 -2.93 14.51
C PRO A 99 -13.51 -2.63 13.09
N PRO A 100 -14.53 -1.79 12.80
CA PRO A 100 -15.02 -1.65 11.41
C PRO A 100 -14.29 -0.54 10.62
N ALA A 101 -14.15 0.64 11.21
CA ALA A 101 -13.73 1.84 10.48
C ALA A 101 -12.23 1.88 10.14
N LEU A 102 -11.40 1.22 10.96
CA LEU A 102 -9.93 1.30 10.83
C LEU A 102 -9.35 0.17 9.95
N VAL A 103 -10.09 -0.93 9.74
CA VAL A 103 -9.62 -2.09 8.97
C VAL A 103 -9.11 -1.74 7.57
N PRO A 104 -9.80 -0.90 6.75
CA PRO A 104 -9.28 -0.53 5.44
C PRO A 104 -7.91 0.16 5.51
N PHE A 105 -7.71 1.00 6.52
CA PHE A 105 -6.46 1.73 6.75
C PHE A 105 -5.33 0.80 7.21
N LEU A 106 -5.61 -0.10 8.16
CA LEU A 106 -4.62 -1.07 8.62
C LEU A 106 -4.26 -2.09 7.52
N ARG A 107 -5.22 -2.49 6.70
CA ARG A 107 -4.98 -3.33 5.51
C ARG A 107 -4.06 -2.61 4.52
N ALA A 108 -4.28 -1.33 4.27
CA ALA A 108 -3.42 -0.55 3.37
C ALA A 108 -1.97 -0.53 3.86
N VAL A 109 -1.75 -0.32 5.17
CA VAL A 109 -0.41 -0.38 5.78
C VAL A 109 0.23 -1.76 5.59
N LEU A 110 -0.49 -2.84 5.85
CA LEU A 110 0.08 -4.19 5.72
C LEU A 110 0.38 -4.60 4.26
N ARG A 111 -0.45 -4.14 3.31
CA ARG A 111 -0.34 -4.53 1.89
C ARG A 111 0.68 -3.73 1.10
N TYR A 112 0.86 -2.45 1.42
CA TYR A 112 1.65 -1.52 0.61
C TYR A 112 2.90 -1.02 1.34
N GLN A 113 3.74 -1.96 1.76
CA GLN A 113 4.95 -1.65 2.53
C GLN A 113 5.96 -0.78 1.74
N GLY A 114 5.91 -0.82 0.40
CA GLY A 114 6.75 0.01 -0.47
C GLY A 114 6.48 1.53 -0.39
N MET A 115 5.32 1.95 0.14
CA MET A 115 4.91 3.37 0.18
C MET A 115 5.43 4.12 1.42
N TYR A 116 5.97 3.41 2.41
CA TYR A 116 6.51 4.01 3.62
C TYR A 116 7.89 3.45 3.97
N LYS A 117 8.49 3.98 5.03
CA LYS A 117 9.68 3.42 5.68
C LYS A 117 9.41 3.29 7.17
N VAL A 118 9.99 2.28 7.79
CA VAL A 118 10.01 2.14 9.24
C VAL A 118 11.32 2.73 9.75
N ILE A 119 11.23 3.80 10.55
CA ILE A 119 12.38 4.50 11.15
C ILE A 119 12.07 4.61 12.65
N ASP A 120 12.97 4.12 13.49
CA ASP A 120 12.84 4.16 14.96
C ASP A 120 11.49 3.61 15.48
N GLY A 121 11.03 2.49 14.90
CA GLY A 121 9.75 1.88 15.27
C GLY A 121 8.50 2.69 14.87
N LYS A 122 8.65 3.71 14.02
CA LYS A 122 7.55 4.53 13.50
C LYS A 122 7.36 4.32 12.00
N ILE A 123 6.11 4.36 11.56
CA ILE A 123 5.73 4.29 10.16
C ILE A 123 5.79 5.71 9.59
N CYS A 124 6.72 5.94 8.66
CA CYS A 124 6.92 7.23 8.01
C CYS A 124 6.57 7.11 6.52
N PRO A 125 5.45 7.68 6.05
CA PRO A 125 5.15 7.77 4.63
C PRO A 125 6.31 8.44 3.87
N ARG A 126 6.65 7.94 2.68
CA ARG A 126 7.76 8.50 1.91
C ARG A 126 7.42 9.94 1.49
N LYS A 127 8.17 10.93 2.01
CA LYS A 127 7.94 12.37 1.75
C LYS A 127 7.82 12.72 0.27
N TYR A 128 8.56 12.03 -0.61
CA TYR A 128 8.50 12.24 -2.05
C TYR A 128 7.12 11.98 -2.64
N HIS A 129 6.31 11.07 -2.08
CA HIS A 129 4.98 10.72 -2.63
C HIS A 129 3.95 11.86 -2.51
N LYS A 130 4.06 12.71 -1.49
CA LYS A 130 3.11 13.82 -1.25
C LYS A 130 3.03 14.81 -2.41
N TRP A 131 4.15 15.04 -3.11
CA TRP A 131 4.21 15.97 -4.24
C TRP A 131 4.36 15.25 -5.57
N PHE A 132 5.12 14.15 -5.61
CA PHE A 132 5.35 13.41 -6.84
C PHE A 132 4.07 12.83 -7.44
N LEU A 133 3.20 12.28 -6.60
CA LEU A 133 2.00 11.61 -7.06
C LEU A 133 0.93 12.57 -7.63
N PRO A 134 0.61 13.71 -6.98
CA PRO A 134 -0.25 14.72 -7.60
C PRO A 134 0.39 15.40 -8.83
N LEU A 135 1.72 15.58 -8.85
CA LEU A 135 2.43 16.10 -10.02
C LEU A 135 2.27 15.16 -11.22
N VAL A 136 2.47 13.85 -11.02
CA VAL A 136 2.32 12.84 -12.08
C VAL A 136 0.88 12.80 -12.59
N ILE A 137 -0.12 12.85 -11.69
CA ILE A 137 -1.54 12.94 -12.09
C ILE A 137 -1.78 14.18 -12.93
N PHE A 138 -1.27 15.35 -12.52
CA PHE A 138 -1.44 16.60 -13.27
C PHE A 138 -0.80 16.54 -14.66
N CYS A 139 0.44 16.04 -14.78
CA CYS A 139 1.10 15.86 -16.06
C CYS A 139 0.32 14.89 -16.97
N LEU A 140 -0.22 13.80 -16.42
CA LEU A 140 -1.04 12.85 -17.16
C LEU A 140 -2.35 13.46 -17.63
N LEU A 141 -3.00 14.26 -16.79
CA LEU A 141 -4.22 14.99 -17.17
C LEU A 141 -3.93 15.92 -18.36
N LEU A 142 -2.89 16.76 -18.27
CA LEU A 142 -2.52 17.68 -19.34
C LEU A 142 -2.19 16.95 -20.65
N PHE A 143 -1.35 15.92 -20.57
CA PHE A 143 -0.90 15.18 -21.75
C PHE A 143 -2.07 14.44 -22.44
N ASN A 144 -2.92 13.78 -21.66
CA ASN A 144 -4.06 13.05 -22.22
C ASN A 144 -5.15 13.99 -22.74
N CYS A 145 -5.47 15.08 -22.03
CA CYS A 145 -6.43 16.08 -22.52
C CYS A 145 -5.98 16.71 -23.84
N PHE A 146 -4.67 16.99 -23.97
CA PHE A 146 -4.09 17.48 -25.23
C PHE A 146 -4.28 16.46 -26.37
N ASN A 147 -4.02 15.18 -26.12
CA ASN A 147 -4.19 14.14 -27.15
C ASN A 147 -5.65 13.93 -27.55
N ILE A 148 -6.58 13.97 -26.59
CA ILE A 148 -8.02 13.90 -26.88
C ILE A 148 -8.44 15.09 -27.74
N TYR A 149 -8.03 16.31 -27.38
CA TYR A 149 -8.32 17.52 -28.14
C TYR A 149 -7.75 17.46 -29.56
N ARG A 150 -6.51 16.98 -29.72
CA ARG A 150 -5.87 16.81 -31.03
C ARG A 150 -6.59 15.76 -31.88
N SER A 151 -6.90 14.59 -31.31
CA SER A 151 -7.58 13.51 -32.04
C SER A 151 -8.96 13.94 -32.52
N TYR A 152 -9.65 14.76 -31.70
CA TYR A 152 -10.89 15.40 -32.08
C TYR A 152 -10.73 16.35 -33.27
N GLN A 153 -9.69 17.21 -33.27
CA GLN A 153 -9.38 18.12 -34.37
C GLN A 153 -9.02 17.40 -35.68
N LEU A 154 -8.37 16.24 -35.60
CA LEU A 154 -7.99 15.44 -36.76
C LEU A 154 -9.14 14.56 -37.32
N HIS A 155 -10.31 14.59 -36.67
CA HIS A 155 -11.47 13.74 -36.99
C HIS A 155 -11.14 12.23 -37.07
N ASP A 156 -10.11 11.79 -36.34
CA ASP A 156 -9.75 10.38 -36.23
C ASP A 156 -10.49 9.75 -35.03
N GLY A 157 -11.60 9.07 -35.33
CA GLY A 157 -12.42 8.40 -34.32
C GLY A 157 -11.71 7.23 -33.61
N ILE A 158 -10.76 6.57 -34.26
CA ILE A 158 -10.02 5.44 -33.68
C ILE A 158 -8.97 5.96 -32.70
N GLU A 159 -8.22 7.01 -33.07
CA GLU A 159 -7.26 7.65 -32.17
C GLU A 159 -7.95 8.33 -30.97
N LEU A 160 -9.11 8.94 -31.19
CA LEU A 160 -9.90 9.57 -30.13
C LEU A 160 -10.37 8.54 -29.09
N SER A 161 -11.00 7.45 -29.54
CA SER A 161 -11.49 6.40 -28.64
C SER A 161 -10.34 5.73 -27.86
N THR A 162 -9.23 5.46 -28.53
CA THR A 162 -8.02 4.91 -27.90
C THR A 162 -7.48 5.86 -26.83
N SER A 163 -7.34 7.15 -27.15
CA SER A 163 -6.88 8.18 -26.20
C SER A 163 -7.78 8.32 -24.96
N VAL A 164 -9.10 8.21 -25.13
CA VAL A 164 -10.06 8.25 -24.02
C VAL A 164 -9.94 7.02 -23.11
N VAL A 165 -9.83 5.81 -23.67
CA VAL A 165 -9.65 4.58 -22.88
C VAL A 165 -8.36 4.64 -22.07
N LEU A 166 -7.29 5.12 -22.70
CA LEU A 166 -5.99 5.30 -22.08
C LEU A 166 -6.01 6.33 -20.95
N PHE A 167 -6.71 7.44 -21.15
CA PHE A 167 -6.95 8.43 -20.12
C PHE A 167 -7.64 7.82 -18.90
N LEU A 168 -8.75 7.11 -19.11
CA LEU A 168 -9.52 6.51 -18.01
C LEU A 168 -8.70 5.48 -17.24
N THR A 169 -8.00 4.58 -17.94
CA THR A 169 -7.19 3.54 -17.31
C THR A 169 -6.03 4.10 -16.50
N THR A 170 -5.29 5.06 -17.05
CA THR A 170 -4.18 5.71 -16.34
C THR A 170 -4.70 6.55 -15.16
N PHE A 171 -5.74 7.35 -15.35
CA PHE A 171 -6.34 8.15 -14.29
C PHE A 171 -6.85 7.29 -13.13
N SER A 172 -7.54 6.18 -13.41
CA SER A 172 -8.01 5.25 -12.37
C SER A 172 -6.85 4.62 -11.60
N ALA A 173 -5.80 4.16 -12.28
CA ALA A 173 -4.64 3.55 -11.63
C ALA A 173 -3.92 4.52 -10.68
N TRP A 174 -3.74 5.77 -11.11
CA TRP A 174 -3.07 6.79 -10.30
C TRP A 174 -3.95 7.35 -9.18
N SER A 175 -5.25 7.47 -9.41
CA SER A 175 -6.23 7.83 -8.36
C SER A 175 -6.26 6.77 -7.25
N TRP A 176 -6.20 5.48 -7.62
CA TRP A 176 -6.07 4.38 -6.68
C TRP A 176 -4.79 4.49 -5.84
N ALA A 177 -3.64 4.73 -6.48
CA ALA A 177 -2.37 4.92 -5.78
C ALA A 177 -2.41 6.12 -4.82
N ALA A 178 -3.04 7.23 -5.21
CA ALA A 178 -3.23 8.41 -4.36
C ALA A 178 -4.08 8.09 -3.14
N PHE A 179 -5.16 7.34 -3.34
CA PHE A 179 -6.04 6.91 -2.26
C PHE A 179 -5.30 5.99 -1.27
N CYS A 180 -4.48 5.06 -1.76
CA CYS A 180 -3.65 4.21 -0.91
C CYS A 180 -2.62 5.02 -0.09
N ASP A 181 -1.94 5.99 -0.70
CA ASP A 181 -0.99 6.86 0.02
C ASP A 181 -1.70 7.66 1.13
N TRP A 182 -2.87 8.21 0.84
CA TRP A 182 -3.70 8.90 1.82
C TRP A 182 -4.10 7.98 2.98
N GLN A 183 -4.59 6.77 2.69
CA GLN A 183 -4.94 5.78 3.72
C GLN A 183 -3.73 5.47 4.63
N ILE A 184 -2.55 5.24 4.05
CA ILE A 184 -1.33 4.96 4.80
C ILE A 184 -0.92 6.16 5.65
N SER A 185 -1.03 7.39 5.12
CA SER A 185 -0.71 8.60 5.90
C SER A 185 -1.64 8.82 7.09
N VAL A 186 -2.92 8.47 6.97
CA VAL A 186 -3.88 8.54 8.09
C VAL A 186 -3.58 7.43 9.09
N ALA A 187 -3.37 6.21 8.62
CA ALA A 187 -3.06 5.05 9.45
C ALA A 187 -1.75 5.26 10.23
N SER A 188 -0.71 5.78 9.58
CA SER A 188 0.60 5.96 10.18
C SER A 188 0.55 6.92 11.38
N LYS A 189 -0.24 8.01 11.30
CA LYS A 189 -0.44 8.93 12.42
C LYS A 189 -1.04 8.19 13.62
N LYS A 190 -2.15 7.48 13.39
CA LYS A 190 -2.84 6.70 14.44
C LYS A 190 -1.96 5.61 15.05
N ILE A 191 -1.21 4.87 14.23
CA ILE A 191 -0.29 3.80 14.70
C ILE A 191 0.88 4.40 15.50
N ASN A 192 1.44 5.52 15.05
CA ASN A 192 2.60 6.12 15.70
C ASN A 192 2.24 6.78 17.04
N GLU A 193 1.05 7.38 17.14
CA GLU A 193 0.52 7.99 18.38
C GLU A 193 0.05 6.94 19.39
N TYR A 194 -0.33 5.76 18.92
CA TYR A 194 -0.84 4.71 19.77
C TYR A 194 0.28 4.01 20.57
N SER A 195 0.09 3.95 21.87
CA SER A 195 0.87 3.16 22.81
C SER A 195 -0.02 2.02 23.35
N PRO A 196 0.35 0.74 23.10
CA PRO A 196 -0.45 -0.38 23.58
C PRO A 196 -0.40 -0.44 25.12
N PRO A 197 -1.52 -0.75 25.79
CA PRO A 197 -1.55 -0.89 27.23
C PRO A 197 -0.68 -2.09 27.67
N GLU A 198 0.00 -1.96 28.81
CA GLU A 198 0.85 -3.03 29.36
C GLU A 198 0.09 -4.35 29.58
N SER A 199 -1.22 -4.25 29.86
CA SER A 199 -2.12 -5.40 30.01
C SER A 199 -2.23 -6.28 28.77
N TYR A 200 -1.94 -5.75 27.57
CA TYR A 200 -1.94 -6.57 26.35
C TYR A 200 -0.91 -7.70 26.40
N PHE A 201 0.20 -7.49 27.13
CA PHE A 201 1.25 -8.48 27.32
C PHE A 201 0.92 -9.52 28.38
N THR A 202 -0.13 -9.31 29.19
CA THR A 202 -0.51 -10.17 30.32
C THR A 202 -1.87 -10.85 30.17
N PHE A 203 -2.71 -10.47 29.19
CA PHE A 203 -4.03 -11.07 29.00
C PHE A 203 -3.96 -12.53 28.46
N VAL A 204 -4.38 -13.48 29.30
CA VAL A 204 -4.41 -14.94 29.05
C VAL A 204 -5.66 -15.40 28.29
N SER A 205 -6.57 -14.49 27.90
CA SER A 205 -7.79 -14.90 27.17
C SER A 205 -7.44 -15.60 25.84
N GLU A 206 -7.84 -16.86 25.74
CA GLU A 206 -7.72 -17.72 24.55
C GLU A 206 -8.82 -17.48 23.52
N ASP A 207 -9.79 -16.62 23.84
CA ASP A 207 -11.03 -16.53 23.09
C ASP A 207 -11.02 -15.36 22.11
N PHE A 208 -11.03 -15.68 20.81
CA PHE A 208 -10.96 -14.72 19.72
C PHE A 208 -12.16 -13.77 19.68
N SER A 209 -13.29 -14.23 20.20
CA SER A 209 -14.52 -13.46 20.44
C SER A 209 -14.29 -12.30 21.41
N SER A 210 -13.48 -12.46 22.46
CA SER A 210 -13.18 -11.40 23.44
C SER A 210 -12.21 -10.32 22.94
N ILE A 211 -11.46 -10.62 21.87
CA ILE A 211 -10.53 -9.69 21.22
C ILE A 211 -11.21 -8.89 20.09
N LEU A 212 -12.33 -9.42 19.56
CA LEU A 212 -13.07 -8.83 18.44
C LEU A 212 -14.43 -8.23 18.81
N ASN A 213 -15.12 -8.78 19.81
CA ASN A 213 -16.38 -8.22 20.29
C ASN A 213 -16.08 -7.22 21.41
N CYS A 214 -16.40 -5.96 21.16
CA CYS A 214 -16.52 -4.90 22.16
C CYS A 214 -17.67 -5.19 23.15
N SER A 215 -17.56 -6.25 23.94
CA SER A 215 -18.44 -6.47 25.09
C SER A 215 -17.56 -6.74 26.30
N TYR A 216 -16.97 -5.68 26.84
CA TYR A 216 -16.62 -5.67 28.26
C TYR A 216 -17.92 -5.84 29.06
N PRO A 217 -17.91 -6.56 30.20
CA PRO A 217 -19.03 -6.57 31.10
C PRO A 217 -19.27 -5.14 31.58
N LYS A 218 -20.53 -4.70 31.57
CA LYS A 218 -20.92 -3.44 32.22
C LYS A 218 -20.43 -3.51 33.68
N PRO A 219 -19.77 -2.46 34.21
CA PRO A 219 -19.50 -2.40 35.64
C PRO A 219 -20.84 -2.43 36.37
N GLY A 220 -20.96 -3.34 37.33
CA GLY A 220 -21.95 -3.25 38.40
C GLY A 220 -21.55 -2.18 39.41
#